data_AF-A0A838JQB1-F1
#
_entry.id   AF-A0A838JQB1-F1
#
_cell.length_a   1.000
_cell.length_b   1.000
_cell.length_c   1.000
_cell.angle_alpha   90.00
_cell.angle_beta   90.00
_cell.angle_gamma   90.00
#
_symmetry.space_group_name_H-M   'P 1'
#
loop_
_entity.id
_entity.type
_entity.pdbx_description
1 polymer ?
#
loop_
_entity_poly.entity_id
_entity_poly.type
_entity_poly.pdbx_seq_one_letter_code
_entity_poly.pdbx_strand_id
1 'polypeptide(L)' 'MDDPLRTTGTRRRAPLLALLGANAVSETGNVLAFVAIPWFVLQTTGSAARTGVAGGAFLLAAVVAGVVG' A
#
# COMPACT_ATOMS: atom_id res chain seq x y z
N MET A 1 -21.92 21.43 36.85
CA MET A 1 -21.84 21.83 35.44
C MET A 1 -20.76 20.94 34.85
N ASP A 2 -21.18 19.89 34.15
CA ASP A 2 -20.35 18.76 33.76
C ASP A 2 -19.27 19.16 32.76
N ASP A 3 -18.06 18.64 32.95
CA ASP A 3 -16.94 18.75 31.99
C ASP A 3 -17.11 17.69 30.88
N PRO A 4 -17.35 18.09 29.61
CA PRO A 4 -17.76 17.18 28.53
C PRO A 4 -16.60 16.40 27.86
N LEU A 5 -15.36 16.48 28.37
CA LEU A 5 -14.20 15.94 27.65
C LEU A 5 -13.67 14.59 28.16
N ARG A 6 -14.47 13.84 28.92
CA ARG A 6 -14.11 12.47 29.33
C ARG A 6 -14.39 11.46 28.23
N THR A 7 -13.53 11.55 27.24
CA THR A 7 -13.38 10.67 26.11
C THR A 7 -12.41 9.53 26.49
N THR A 8 -12.77 8.82 27.56
CA THR A 8 -11.90 7.91 28.33
C THR A 8 -11.90 6.49 27.74
N GLY A 9 -10.72 5.83 27.70
CA GLY A 9 -10.61 4.36 27.73
C GLY A 9 -10.33 3.63 26.42
N THR A 10 -11.35 3.43 25.58
CA THR A 10 -11.23 2.60 24.34
C THR A 10 -10.62 3.36 23.15
N ARG A 11 -10.59 4.70 23.25
CA ARG A 11 -10.12 5.63 22.21
C ARG A 11 -8.60 5.70 22.00
N ARG A 12 -7.78 5.09 22.86
CA ARG A 12 -6.30 5.15 22.71
C ARG A 12 -5.75 4.15 21.70
N ARG A 13 -6.41 2.99 21.54
CA ARG A 13 -5.95 1.90 20.65
C ARG A 13 -6.68 1.88 19.31
N ALA A 14 -7.94 2.31 19.29
CA ALA A 14 -8.76 2.39 18.08
C ALA A 14 -8.07 3.13 16.91
N PRO A 15 -7.47 4.33 17.08
CA PRO A 15 -6.78 5.01 15.99
C PRO A 15 -5.53 4.25 15.50
N LEU A 16 -4.80 3.58 16.39
CA LEU A 16 -3.64 2.77 16.01
C LEU A 16 -4.06 1.52 15.23
N LEU A 17 -5.13 0.84 15.64
CA LEU A 17 -5.68 -0.32 14.94
C LEU A 17 -6.24 0.07 13.57
N ALA A 18 -6.87 1.24 13.45
CA ALA A 18 -7.35 1.76 12.17
C ALA A 18 -6.19 2.06 11.22
N LEU A 19 -5.13 2.73 11.71
CA LEU A 19 -3.93 2.99 10.92
C LEU A 19 -3.23 1.69 10.49
N LEU A 20 -3.12 0.72 11.41
CA LEU A 20 -2.53 -0.58 11.12
C LEU A 20 -3.34 -1.33 10.06
N GLY A 21 -4.66 -1.34 10.17
CA GLY A 21 -5.54 -1.96 9.18
C GLY A 21 -5.43 -1.27 7.82
N ALA A 22 -5.42 0.06 7.79
CA ALA A 22 -5.23 0.83 6.55
C ALA A 22 -3.88 0.54 5.90
N ASN A 23 -2.80 0.47 6.70
CA ASN A 23 -1.48 0.13 6.22
C ASN A 23 -1.43 -1.31 5.69
N ALA A 24 -2.00 -2.28 6.41
CA ALA A 24 -2.06 -3.66 5.96
C ALA A 24 -2.80 -3.80 4.63
N VAL A 25 -3.93 -3.11 4.46
CA VAL A 25 -4.69 -3.08 3.20
C VAL A 25 -3.87 -2.42 2.08
N SER A 26 -3.21 -1.30 2.38
CA SER A 26 -2.34 -0.59 1.43
C SER A 26 -1.20 -1.48 0.94
N GLU A 27 -0.47 -2.13 1.85
CA GLU A 27 0.62 -3.03 1.51
C GLU A 27 0.13 -4.27 0.77
N THR A 28 -1.05 -4.80 1.12
CA THR A 28 -1.66 -5.89 0.37
C THR A 28 -1.91 -5.45 -1.08
N GLY A 29 -2.46 -4.26 -1.29
CA GLY A 29 -2.65 -3.69 -2.63
C GLY A 29 -1.34 -3.50 -3.39
N ASN A 30 -0.28 -3.06 -2.71
CA ASN A 30 1.05 -2.91 -3.28
C ASN A 30 1.63 -4.25 -3.77
N VAL A 31 1.54 -5.30 -2.95
CA VAL A 31 1.97 -6.66 -3.33
C VAL A 31 1.14 -7.19 -4.50
N LEU A 32 -0.18 -6.98 -4.49
CA LEU A 32 -1.05 -7.38 -5.59
C LEU A 32 -0.65 -6.68 -6.90
N ALA A 33 -0.43 -5.36 -6.87
CA ALA A 33 -0.02 -4.60 -8.05
C ALA A 33 1.35 -5.04 -8.57
N PHE A 34 2.28 -5.34 -7.66
CA PHE A 34 3.63 -5.80 -8.00
C PHE A 34 3.63 -7.12 -8.79
N VAL A 35 2.66 -8.00 -8.55
CA VAL A 35 2.52 -9.28 -9.31
C VAL A 35 1.59 -9.13 -10.51
N ALA A 36 0.45 -8.44 -10.32
CA ALA A 36 -0.60 -8.34 -11.33
C ALA A 36 -0.15 -7.54 -12.57
N ILE A 37 0.57 -6.42 -12.39
CA ILE A 37 0.99 -5.58 -13.51
C ILE A 37 1.97 -6.33 -14.43
N PRO A 38 3.06 -6.95 -13.94
CA PRO A 38 3.95 -7.73 -14.80
C PRO A 38 3.25 -8.93 -15.44
N TRP A 39 2.38 -9.64 -14.70
CA TRP A 39 1.60 -10.75 -15.25
C TRP A 39 0.67 -10.30 -16.37
N PHE A 40 0.00 -9.15 -16.22
CA PHE A 40 -0.86 -8.58 -17.26
C PHE A 40 -0.07 -8.20 -18.52
N VAL A 41 1.10 -7.58 -18.35
CA VAL A 41 2.00 -7.27 -19.49
C VAL A 41 2.45 -8.56 -20.17
N LEU A 42 2.74 -9.60 -19.40
CA LEU A 42 3.14 -10.89 -19.97
C LEU A 42 1.99 -11.51 -20.77
N GLN A 43 0.78 -11.51 -20.24
CA GLN A 43 -0.41 -12.06 -20.92
C GLN A 43 -0.77 -11.30 -22.20
N THR A 44 -0.70 -9.97 -22.16
CA THR A 44 -1.09 -9.12 -23.30
C THR A 44 -0.03 -9.04 -24.39
N THR A 45 1.26 -9.16 -24.04
CA THR A 45 2.36 -8.96 -24.99
C THR A 45 3.17 -10.22 -25.30
N GLY A 46 3.12 -11.26 -24.46
CA GLY A 46 3.95 -12.46 -24.55
C GLY A 46 5.45 -12.23 -24.28
N SER A 47 5.87 -11.01 -23.93
CA SER A 47 7.29 -10.63 -23.84
C SER A 47 7.77 -10.50 -22.40
N ALA A 48 8.65 -11.43 -21.98
CA ALA A 48 9.30 -11.38 -20.66
C ALA A 48 10.15 -10.12 -20.44
N ALA A 49 10.77 -9.58 -21.50
CA ALA A 49 11.55 -8.34 -21.41
C ALA A 49 10.65 -7.14 -21.03
N ARG A 50 9.48 -7.00 -21.67
CA ARG A 50 8.52 -5.93 -21.35
C ARG A 50 7.94 -6.10 -19.94
N THR A 51 7.68 -7.33 -19.53
CA THR A 51 7.28 -7.66 -18.16
C THR A 51 8.31 -7.21 -17.13
N GLY A 52 9.60 -7.45 -17.39
CA GLY A 52 10.69 -6.99 -16.52
C GLY A 52 10.76 -5.47 -16.41
N VAL A 53 10.61 -4.76 -17.53
CA VAL A 53 10.56 -3.27 -17.54
C VAL A 53 9.38 -2.75 -16.71
N ALA A 54 8.20 -3.36 -16.85
CA ALA A 54 7.02 -2.97 -16.08
C ALA A 54 7.21 -3.18 -14.57
N GLY A 55 7.76 -4.33 -14.17
CA GLY A 55 8.12 -4.58 -12.76
C GLY A 55 9.17 -3.61 -12.23
N GLY A 56 10.18 -3.30 -13.05
CA GLY A 56 11.22 -2.32 -12.72
C GLY A 56 10.66 -0.91 -12.52
N ALA A 57 9.74 -0.46 -13.36
CA ALA A 57 9.07 0.84 -13.22
C ALA A 57 8.26 0.93 -11.92
N PHE A 58 7.59 -0.15 -11.52
CA PHE A 58 6.87 -0.22 -10.24
C PHE A 58 7.81 -0.08 -9.05
N LEU A 59 8.93 -0.80 -9.04
CA LEU A 59 9.98 -0.66 -8.01
C LEU A 59 10.54 0.75 -7.97
N LEU A 60 10.81 1.35 -9.13
CA LEU A 60 11.29 2.73 -9.24
C LEU A 60 10.31 3.71 -8.58
N ALA A 61 9.02 3.59 -8.88
CA ALA A 61 7.99 4.43 -8.27
C ALA A 61 7.96 4.25 -6.74
N ALA A 62 8.04 3.01 -6.25
CA ALA A 62 8.07 2.72 -4.82
C ALA A 62 9.31 3.32 -4.11
N VAL A 63 10.49 3.22 -4.73
CA VAL A 63 11.73 3.83 -4.20
C VAL A 63 11.59 5.35 -4.15
N VAL A 64 11.08 5.97 -5.22
CA VAL A 64 10.88 7.44 -5.26
C VAL A 64 9.90 7.89 -4.18
N ALA A 65 8.77 7.19 -4.02
CA ALA A 65 7.81 7.49 -2.97
C ALA A 65 8.44 7.38 -1.57
N GLY A 66 9.20 6.32 -1.30
CA GLY A 66 9.87 6.13 0.00
C GLY A 66 10.95 7.19 0.31
N VAL A 67 11.57 7.79 -0.71
CA VAL A 67 12.54 8.89 -0.55
C VAL A 67 11.84 10.23 -0.32
N VAL A 68 10.71 10.48 -0.99
CA VAL A 68 10.02 11.78 -0.96
C VAL A 68 9.07 11.93 0.25
N GLY A 69 8.52 10.83 0.77
CA GLY A 69 7.60 10.82 1.91
C GLY A 69 6.16 10.52 1.51
#